data_AF-A0A8B8J590-F1
#
_entry.id   AF-A0A8B8J590-F1
#
_cell.length_a   1.000
_cell.length_b   1.000
_cell.length_c   1.000
_cell.angle_alpha   90.00
_cell.angle_beta   90.00
_cell.angle_gamma   90.00
#
_symmetry.space_group_name_H-M   'P 1'
#
loop_
_entity.id
_entity.type
_entity.pdbx_description
1 polymer ?
#
loop_
_entity_poly.entity_id
_entity_poly.type
_entity_poly.pdbx_seq_one_letter_code
_entity_poly.pdbx_strand_id
1 'polypeptide(L)'
;MLTDLRYPLKGNTVPLWAVPLIAILLPFIIFITIYIKRRNAYDLHQAILGLLFSVLITSVLTDAIKDAVGRPRPDFFWCCFPDGKDFYDNVTTGVICHGEKSVIKEGHKSFPSGHSSWSFAGLGFLAWYLSGKIRAFDCRGHVAKLCIVLLPLLSATLIAISRVDDYWHHWQDVFAGGFLGLIVASFCYLQFFPPPYDANGWWPHAYLQAIADLCHNGQISVMTNTFNSRPLEIETVYVSSNVHGGMNMSDTSPVLDIMEAGRRCQS
;
A
#
# COMPACT_ATOMS: atom_id res chain seq x y z
N MET A 1 -40.85 1.55 -11.18
CA MET A 1 -39.44 1.14 -11.31
C MET A 1 -38.42 2.29 -11.21
N LEU A 2 -38.81 3.56 -10.97
CA LEU A 2 -37.87 4.68 -10.75
C LEU A 2 -37.75 5.16 -9.30
N THR A 3 -38.37 4.47 -8.35
CA THR A 3 -38.42 4.90 -6.94
C THR A 3 -37.03 4.97 -6.31
N ASP A 4 -36.12 4.06 -6.68
CA ASP A 4 -34.75 4.00 -6.13
C ASP A 4 -33.79 5.03 -6.75
N LEU A 5 -34.24 5.78 -7.77
CA LEU A 5 -33.45 6.81 -8.46
C LEU A 5 -33.98 8.23 -8.21
N ARG A 6 -34.95 8.38 -7.30
CA ARG A 6 -35.64 9.65 -6.98
C ARG A 6 -35.20 10.26 -5.64
N TYR A 7 -34.07 9.83 -5.08
CA TYR A 7 -33.54 10.46 -3.86
C TYR A 7 -33.24 11.94 -4.08
N PRO A 8 -33.36 12.80 -3.05
CA PRO A 8 -33.17 14.23 -3.22
C PRO A 8 -31.72 14.55 -3.58
N LEU A 9 -31.53 15.47 -4.54
CA LEU A 9 -30.22 16.01 -4.90
C LEU A 9 -29.65 16.82 -3.72
N LYS A 10 -28.65 16.26 -3.03
CA LYS A 10 -27.95 16.92 -1.92
C LYS A 10 -26.56 17.38 -2.32
N GLY A 11 -26.04 18.38 -1.61
CA GLY A 11 -24.63 18.75 -1.69
C GLY A 11 -23.71 17.63 -1.17
N ASN A 12 -22.42 17.76 -1.46
CA ASN A 12 -21.40 16.83 -0.98
C ASN A 12 -20.93 17.23 0.43
N THR A 13 -21.13 16.36 1.43
CA THR A 13 -20.57 16.51 2.78
C THR A 13 -19.04 16.52 2.73
N VAL A 14 -18.45 15.56 2.03
CA VAL A 14 -17.02 15.56 1.71
C VAL A 14 -16.84 16.02 0.26
N PRO A 15 -16.21 17.17 0.00
CA PRO A 15 -15.97 17.61 -1.36
C PRO A 15 -14.81 16.83 -2.00
N LEU A 16 -14.81 16.74 -3.32
CA LEU A 16 -13.83 15.93 -4.07
C LEU A 16 -12.37 16.33 -3.79
N TRP A 17 -12.10 17.62 -3.56
CA TRP A 17 -10.75 18.11 -3.24
C TRP A 17 -10.27 17.74 -1.83
N ALA A 18 -11.18 17.41 -0.90
CA ALA A 18 -10.79 16.99 0.44
C ALA A 18 -10.19 15.59 0.46
N VAL A 19 -10.60 14.72 -0.46
CA VAL A 19 -10.10 13.34 -0.56
C VAL A 19 -8.57 13.29 -0.75
N PRO A 20 -7.96 13.94 -1.76
CA PRO A 20 -6.50 13.92 -1.90
C PRO A 20 -5.77 14.60 -0.74
N LEU A 21 -6.36 15.61 -0.08
CA LEU A 21 -5.77 16.19 1.12
C LEU A 21 -5.69 15.18 2.26
N ILE A 22 -6.76 14.42 2.51
CA ILE A 22 -6.77 13.44 3.60
C ILE A 22 -6.01 12.17 3.21
N ALA A 23 -6.12 11.71 1.97
CA ALA A 23 -5.55 10.44 1.51
C ALA A 23 -4.09 10.52 1.06
N ILE A 24 -3.55 11.73 0.80
CA ILE A 24 -2.15 11.91 0.35
C ILE A 24 -1.39 12.81 1.32
N LEU A 25 -1.88 14.03 1.59
CA LEU A 25 -1.14 15.01 2.38
C LEU A 25 -0.98 14.57 3.84
N LEU A 26 -2.02 14.00 4.45
CA LEU A 26 -1.93 13.47 5.82
C LEU A 26 -0.91 12.33 5.94
N PRO A 27 -0.92 11.27 5.08
CA PRO A 27 0.14 10.28 5.09
C PRO A 27 1.54 10.85 4.87
N PHE A 28 1.70 11.83 3.97
CA PHE A 28 3.00 12.50 3.76
C PHE A 28 3.52 13.15 5.03
N ILE A 29 2.67 13.87 5.77
CA ILE A 29 3.04 14.47 7.05
C ILE A 29 3.50 13.40 8.05
N ILE A 30 2.80 12.26 8.11
CA ILE A 30 3.17 11.14 8.98
C ILE A 30 4.51 10.53 8.56
N PHE A 31 4.74 10.28 7.28
CA PHE A 31 5.99 9.73 6.76
C PHE A 31 7.17 10.67 7.04
N ILE A 32 6.99 11.98 6.84
CA ILE A 32 8.01 13.00 7.15
C ILE A 32 8.29 13.02 8.65
N THR A 33 7.27 12.92 9.50
CA THR A 33 7.45 12.88 10.97
C THR A 33 8.27 11.65 11.39
N ILE A 34 7.99 10.47 10.81
CA ILE A 34 8.76 9.25 11.06
C ILE A 34 10.19 9.37 10.52
N TYR A 35 10.36 9.99 9.35
CA TYR A 35 11.67 10.29 8.77
C TYR A 35 12.51 11.20 9.68
N ILE A 36 11.95 12.28 10.22
CA ILE A 36 12.68 13.19 11.13
C ILE A 36 13.22 12.42 12.34
N LYS A 37 12.44 11.47 12.87
CA LYS A 37 12.83 10.64 14.03
C LYS A 37 13.83 9.52 13.69
N ARG A 38 13.72 8.90 12.51
CA ARG A 38 14.49 7.70 12.15
C ARG A 38 15.66 7.97 11.20
N ARG A 39 15.66 9.12 10.51
CA ARG A 39 16.63 9.54 9.49
C ARG A 39 16.89 8.50 8.39
N ASN A 40 15.90 7.65 8.08
CA ASN A 40 15.99 6.66 7.02
C ASN A 40 15.37 7.18 5.72
N ALA A 41 16.22 7.60 4.77
CA ALA A 41 15.79 8.13 3.48
C ALA A 41 15.17 7.04 2.56
N TYR A 42 15.65 5.80 2.62
CA TYR A 42 15.08 4.68 1.87
C TYR A 42 13.62 4.46 2.27
N ASP A 43 13.34 4.54 3.56
CA ASP A 43 11.99 4.37 4.06
C ASP A 43 11.04 5.45 3.57
N LEU A 44 11.44 6.72 3.69
CA LEU A 44 10.63 7.85 3.22
C LEU A 44 10.35 7.75 1.71
N HIS A 45 11.39 7.47 0.93
CA HIS A 45 11.28 7.38 -0.52
C HIS A 45 10.31 6.26 -0.95
N GLN A 46 10.47 5.06 -0.39
CA GLN A 46 9.63 3.90 -0.71
C GLN A 46 8.19 4.09 -0.20
N ALA A 47 7.99 4.74 0.95
CA ALA A 47 6.66 5.06 1.46
C ALA A 47 5.92 6.08 0.56
N ILE A 48 6.61 7.14 0.12
CA ILE A 48 6.02 8.14 -0.80
C ILE A 48 5.69 7.50 -2.15
N LEU A 49 6.62 6.74 -2.73
CA LEU A 49 6.39 6.05 -4.00
C LEU A 49 5.23 5.06 -3.90
N GLY A 50 5.19 4.24 -2.85
CA GLY A 50 4.13 3.28 -2.63
C GLY A 50 2.76 3.93 -2.48
N LEU A 51 2.66 5.03 -1.73
CA LEU A 51 1.42 5.78 -1.57
C LEU A 51 0.93 6.37 -2.90
N LEU A 52 1.81 7.08 -3.61
CA LEU A 52 1.46 7.72 -4.88
C LEU A 52 1.05 6.68 -5.92
N PHE A 53 1.76 5.55 -5.98
CA PHE A 53 1.44 4.46 -6.88
C PHE A 53 0.08 3.82 -6.54
N SER A 54 -0.18 3.58 -5.24
CA SER A 54 -1.46 3.04 -4.78
C SER A 54 -2.65 3.92 -5.17
N VAL A 55 -2.54 5.24 -4.93
CA VAL A 55 -3.61 6.17 -5.28
C VAL A 55 -3.75 6.26 -6.80
N LEU A 56 -2.66 6.41 -7.56
CA LEU A 56 -2.70 6.56 -9.02
C LEU A 56 -3.34 5.34 -9.70
N ILE A 57 -2.91 4.12 -9.35
CA ILE A 57 -3.48 2.89 -9.92
C ILE A 57 -4.97 2.80 -9.57
N THR A 58 -5.34 3.11 -8.33
CA THR A 58 -6.74 3.10 -7.91
C THR A 58 -7.56 4.13 -8.67
N SER A 59 -7.01 5.33 -8.93
CA SER A 59 -7.67 6.37 -9.73
C SER A 59 -8.00 5.88 -11.13
N VAL A 60 -7.00 5.35 -11.83
CA VAL A 60 -7.16 4.85 -13.20
C VAL A 60 -8.17 3.71 -13.26
N LEU A 61 -8.06 2.73 -12.35
CA LEU A 61 -8.99 1.59 -12.31
C LEU A 61 -10.41 2.03 -11.99
N THR A 62 -10.59 2.93 -11.01
CA THR A 62 -11.91 3.44 -10.62
C THR A 62 -12.60 4.14 -11.78
N ASP A 63 -11.89 5.04 -12.47
CA ASP A 63 -12.49 5.81 -13.55
C ASP A 63 -12.76 4.96 -14.79
N ALA A 64 -11.88 4.01 -15.10
CA ALA A 64 -12.12 3.02 -16.15
C ALA A 64 -13.37 2.17 -15.87
N ILE A 65 -13.57 1.70 -14.63
CA ILE A 65 -14.75 0.91 -14.28
C ILE A 65 -16.02 1.77 -14.31
N LYS A 66 -15.97 3.02 -13.84
CA LYS A 66 -17.12 3.94 -13.92
C LYS A 66 -17.59 4.14 -15.36
N ASP A 67 -16.65 4.42 -16.25
CA ASP A 67 -16.97 4.67 -17.65
C ASP A 67 -17.44 3.39 -18.36
N ALA A 68 -16.99 2.21 -17.93
CA ALA A 68 -17.45 0.93 -18.47
C ALA A 68 -18.85 0.51 -17.97
N VAL A 69 -19.17 0.76 -16.70
CA VAL A 69 -20.42 0.26 -16.08
C VAL A 69 -21.60 1.19 -16.32
N GLY A 70 -21.41 2.51 -16.28
CA GLY A 70 -22.48 3.47 -16.59
C GLY A 70 -23.69 3.45 -15.63
N ARG A 71 -23.53 2.93 -14.41
CA ARG A 71 -24.62 2.77 -13.43
C ARG A 71 -25.19 4.14 -13.01
N PRO A 72 -26.52 4.37 -13.10
CA PRO A 72 -27.14 5.59 -12.61
C PRO A 72 -27.06 5.70 -11.08
N ARG A 73 -26.87 6.92 -10.57
CA ARG A 73 -26.86 7.25 -9.14
C ARG A 73 -28.27 7.25 -8.52
N PRO A 74 -28.40 7.16 -7.19
CA PRO A 74 -29.71 7.23 -6.50
C PRO A 74 -30.48 8.53 -6.73
N ASP A 75 -29.81 9.61 -7.11
CA ASP A 75 -30.37 10.94 -7.40
C ASP A 75 -30.53 11.22 -8.91
N PHE A 76 -30.29 10.21 -9.77
CA PHE A 76 -30.25 10.36 -11.23
C PHE A 76 -31.51 10.97 -11.83
N PHE A 77 -32.69 10.76 -11.23
CA PHE A 77 -33.94 11.35 -11.70
C PHE A 77 -33.84 12.88 -11.80
N TRP A 78 -33.24 13.53 -10.80
CA TRP A 78 -33.11 14.99 -10.78
C TRP A 78 -32.02 15.50 -11.72
N CYS A 79 -31.02 14.67 -12.02
CA CYS A 79 -30.04 14.95 -13.08
C CYS A 79 -30.70 14.94 -14.48
N CYS A 80 -31.63 14.01 -14.71
CA CYS A 80 -32.31 13.82 -15.98
C CYS A 80 -33.48 14.80 -16.19
N PHE A 81 -34.25 15.07 -15.13
CA PHE A 81 -35.47 15.86 -15.11
C PHE A 81 -35.40 16.97 -14.03
N PRO A 82 -34.70 18.08 -14.28
CA PRO A 82 -34.52 19.14 -13.30
C PRO A 82 -35.83 19.87 -12.92
N ASP A 83 -36.87 19.78 -13.76
CA ASP A 83 -38.22 20.30 -13.50
C ASP A 83 -39.15 19.27 -12.83
N GLY A 84 -38.65 18.05 -12.56
CA GLY A 84 -39.39 16.96 -11.93
C GLY A 84 -40.45 16.31 -12.82
N LYS A 85 -40.50 16.65 -14.11
CA LYS A 85 -41.46 16.07 -15.06
C LYS A 85 -40.76 15.03 -15.91
N ASP A 86 -41.18 13.78 -15.78
CA ASP A 86 -40.63 12.70 -16.56
C ASP A 86 -41.19 12.70 -17.99
N PHE A 87 -40.29 12.49 -18.94
CA PHE A 87 -40.60 12.42 -20.37
C PHE A 87 -40.10 11.09 -20.92
N TYR A 88 -41.01 10.33 -21.52
CA TYR A 88 -40.73 9.03 -22.11
C TYR A 88 -41.12 9.03 -23.58
N ASP A 89 -40.36 8.29 -24.38
CA ASP A 89 -40.77 8.01 -25.75
C ASP A 89 -42.01 7.11 -25.76
N ASN A 90 -43.05 7.54 -26.46
CA ASN A 90 -44.30 6.80 -26.59
C ASN A 90 -44.15 5.48 -27.35
N VAL A 91 -43.07 5.30 -28.13
CA VAL A 91 -42.83 4.09 -28.93
C VAL A 91 -41.85 3.16 -28.24
N THR A 92 -40.66 3.64 -27.87
CA THR A 92 -39.61 2.79 -27.27
C THR A 92 -39.75 2.63 -25.76
N THR A 93 -40.64 3.38 -25.10
CA THR A 93 -40.72 3.51 -23.63
C THR A 93 -39.40 3.97 -22.97
N GLY A 94 -38.47 4.49 -23.77
CA GLY A 94 -37.18 4.99 -23.33
C GLY A 94 -37.30 6.33 -22.59
N VAL A 95 -36.41 6.55 -21.63
CA VAL A 95 -36.30 7.81 -20.89
C VAL A 95 -35.63 8.87 -21.77
N ILE A 96 -36.28 10.02 -21.95
CA ILE A 96 -35.72 11.16 -22.69
C ILE A 96 -35.37 12.26 -21.68
N CYS A 97 -34.08 12.36 -21.33
CA CYS A 97 -33.60 13.41 -20.42
C CYS A 97 -33.50 14.77 -21.13
N HIS A 98 -33.90 15.84 -20.43
CA HIS A 98 -33.74 17.22 -20.88
C HIS A 98 -32.88 18.08 -19.93
N GLY A 99 -32.26 17.46 -18.93
CA GLY A 99 -31.24 18.07 -18.09
C GLY A 99 -29.92 18.39 -18.83
N GLU A 100 -28.98 18.98 -18.11
CA GLU A 100 -27.66 19.31 -18.64
C GLU A 100 -26.85 18.04 -18.96
N LYS A 101 -26.28 17.94 -20.17
CA LYS A 101 -25.56 16.75 -20.63
C LYS A 101 -24.39 16.34 -19.73
N SER A 102 -23.68 17.31 -19.15
CA SER A 102 -22.55 17.08 -18.24
C SER A 102 -23.02 16.41 -16.94
N VAL A 103 -24.11 16.91 -16.35
CA VAL A 103 -24.74 16.42 -15.12
C VAL A 103 -25.35 15.04 -15.34
N ILE A 104 -26.02 14.81 -16.48
CA ILE A 104 -26.55 13.50 -16.86
C ILE A 104 -25.41 12.48 -16.99
N LYS A 105 -24.32 12.84 -17.68
CA LYS A 105 -23.15 11.97 -17.83
C LYS A 105 -22.54 11.63 -16.48
N GLU A 106 -22.44 12.60 -15.57
CA GLU A 106 -21.94 12.37 -14.21
C GLU A 106 -22.90 11.52 -13.36
N GLY A 107 -24.21 11.67 -13.60
CA GLY A 107 -25.26 10.84 -12.99
C GLY A 107 -25.16 9.36 -13.37
N HIS A 108 -24.50 9.01 -14.48
CA HIS A 108 -24.20 7.64 -14.90
C HIS A 108 -22.91 7.06 -14.31
N LYS A 109 -22.19 7.80 -13.46
CA LYS A 109 -20.90 7.36 -12.89
C LYS A 109 -21.00 6.93 -11.43
N SER A 110 -21.98 6.07 -11.11
CA SER A 110 -22.20 5.62 -9.73
C SER A 110 -21.23 4.53 -9.27
N PHE A 111 -20.95 3.52 -10.10
CA PHE A 111 -20.17 2.34 -9.67
C PHE A 111 -18.75 2.33 -10.26
N PRO A 112 -17.69 2.09 -9.45
CA PRO A 112 -17.63 2.13 -7.99
C PRO A 112 -17.48 3.57 -7.47
N SER A 113 -17.65 3.78 -6.17
CA SER A 113 -17.47 5.09 -5.56
C SER A 113 -16.00 5.53 -5.55
N GLY A 114 -15.70 6.66 -6.21
CA GLY A 114 -14.34 7.20 -6.26
C GLY A 114 -13.84 7.79 -4.94
N HIS A 115 -14.74 8.38 -4.14
CA HIS A 115 -14.37 8.85 -2.80
C HIS A 115 -13.96 7.66 -1.92
N SER A 116 -14.73 6.57 -1.96
CA SER A 116 -14.41 5.35 -1.23
C SER A 116 -13.08 4.75 -1.70
N SER A 117 -12.91 4.50 -3.00
CA SER A 117 -11.70 3.83 -3.50
C SER A 117 -10.42 4.63 -3.25
N TRP A 118 -10.41 5.94 -3.48
CA TRP A 118 -9.23 6.78 -3.25
C TRP A 118 -8.89 6.89 -1.76
N SER A 119 -9.91 7.05 -0.89
CA SER A 119 -9.70 7.10 0.55
C SER A 119 -9.12 5.79 1.08
N PHE A 120 -9.67 4.64 0.66
CA PHE A 120 -9.15 3.34 1.07
C PHE A 120 -7.78 3.01 0.45
N ALA A 121 -7.46 3.51 -0.74
CA ALA A 121 -6.12 3.38 -1.32
C ALA A 121 -5.08 4.13 -0.48
N GLY A 122 -5.29 5.43 -0.24
CA GLY A 122 -4.32 6.25 0.49
C GLY A 122 -4.25 5.93 1.99
N LEU A 123 -5.39 5.91 2.68
CA LEU A 123 -5.44 5.64 4.13
C LEU A 123 -5.26 4.17 4.45
N GLY A 124 -5.65 3.26 3.54
CA GLY A 124 -5.34 1.83 3.67
C GLY A 124 -3.84 1.58 3.52
N PHE A 125 -3.17 2.23 2.57
CA PHE A 125 -1.71 2.17 2.47
C PHE A 125 -1.04 2.70 3.75
N LEU A 126 -1.52 3.83 4.29
CA LEU A 126 -1.05 4.35 5.56
C LEU A 126 -1.27 3.36 6.71
N ALA A 127 -2.41 2.67 6.78
CA ALA A 127 -2.68 1.64 7.79
C ALA A 127 -1.69 0.48 7.70
N TRP A 128 -1.42 -0.03 6.48
CA TRP A 128 -0.40 -1.05 6.23
C TRP A 128 1.00 -0.58 6.66
N TYR A 129 1.38 0.63 6.28
CA TYR A 129 2.66 1.21 6.65
C TYR A 129 2.80 1.35 8.17
N LEU A 130 1.81 1.92 8.86
CA LEU A 130 1.82 2.03 10.32
C LEU A 130 1.90 0.66 11.00
N SER A 131 1.20 -0.34 10.48
CA SER A 131 1.22 -1.72 10.98
C SER A 131 2.65 -2.29 11.04
N GLY A 132 3.43 -2.13 9.95
CA GLY A 132 4.85 -2.50 9.92
C GLY A 132 5.71 -1.65 10.88
N LYS A 133 5.49 -0.33 10.89
CA LYS A 133 6.24 0.64 11.71
C LYS A 133 5.93 0.65 13.20
N ILE A 134 4.94 -0.07 13.67
CA ILE A 134 4.71 -0.25 15.12
C ILE A 134 4.75 -1.72 15.53
N ARG A 135 5.01 -2.62 14.55
CA ARG A 135 4.94 -4.08 14.70
C ARG A 135 3.63 -4.46 15.36
N ALA A 136 2.51 -4.10 14.72
CA ALA A 136 1.18 -4.33 15.26
C ALA A 136 0.91 -5.82 15.53
N PHE A 137 1.53 -6.70 14.73
CA PHE A 137 1.39 -8.16 14.82
C PHE A 137 2.63 -8.84 15.43
N ASP A 138 3.20 -8.28 16.49
CA ASP A 138 4.38 -8.83 17.18
C ASP A 138 4.10 -9.96 18.18
N CYS A 139 2.91 -10.58 18.11
CA CYS A 139 2.40 -11.60 19.03
C CYS A 139 2.31 -11.18 20.51
N ARG A 140 2.51 -9.90 20.84
CA ARG A 140 2.45 -9.41 22.23
C ARG A 140 1.07 -8.91 22.67
N GLY A 141 0.10 -8.81 21.75
CA GLY A 141 -1.29 -8.48 22.07
C GLY A 141 -1.57 -7.03 22.50
N HIS A 142 -0.71 -6.07 22.16
CA HIS A 142 -0.92 -4.66 22.54
C HIS A 142 -2.03 -3.99 21.70
N VAL A 143 -3.25 -3.96 22.24
CA VAL A 143 -4.45 -3.44 21.56
C VAL A 143 -4.29 -1.99 21.08
N ALA A 144 -3.56 -1.14 21.82
CA ALA A 144 -3.32 0.25 21.43
C ALA A 144 -2.67 0.38 20.04
N LYS A 145 -1.82 -0.57 19.64
CA LYS A 145 -1.23 -0.60 18.29
C LYS A 145 -2.29 -0.80 17.23
N LEU A 146 -3.24 -1.70 17.48
CA LEU A 146 -4.34 -1.98 16.56
C LEU A 146 -5.24 -0.74 16.41
N CYS A 147 -5.54 -0.03 17.51
CA CYS A 147 -6.30 1.22 17.44
C CYS A 147 -5.62 2.23 16.51
N ILE A 148 -4.30 2.42 16.61
CA ILE A 148 -3.54 3.34 15.73
C ILE A 148 -3.66 2.92 14.25
N VAL A 149 -3.57 1.63 13.95
CA VAL A 149 -3.70 1.10 12.57
C VAL A 149 -5.13 1.24 12.04
N LEU A 150 -6.14 1.12 12.91
CA LEU A 150 -7.55 1.24 12.52
C LEU A 150 -8.01 2.69 12.32
N LEU A 151 -7.34 3.69 12.90
CA LEU A 151 -7.74 5.10 12.77
C LEU A 151 -7.77 5.62 11.31
N PRO A 152 -6.75 5.36 10.47
CA PRO A 152 -6.82 5.68 9.04
C PRO A 152 -7.98 4.96 8.33
N LEU A 153 -8.22 3.68 8.63
CA LEU A 153 -9.31 2.92 8.03
C LEU A 153 -10.68 3.45 8.44
N LEU A 154 -10.85 3.81 9.71
CA LEU A 154 -12.06 4.45 10.22
C LEU A 154 -12.31 5.78 9.49
N SER A 155 -11.26 6.58 9.30
CA SER A 155 -11.35 7.84 8.56
C SER A 155 -11.79 7.61 7.10
N ALA A 156 -11.26 6.58 6.43
CA ALA A 156 -11.69 6.20 5.10
C ALA A 156 -13.15 5.74 5.08
N THR A 157 -13.57 4.93 6.06
CA THR A 157 -14.96 4.48 6.21
C THR A 157 -15.92 5.65 6.41
N LEU A 158 -15.58 6.66 7.22
CA LEU A 158 -16.42 7.84 7.42
C LEU A 158 -16.58 8.67 6.12
N ILE A 159 -15.50 8.83 5.34
CA ILE A 159 -15.58 9.45 4.01
C ILE A 159 -16.48 8.63 3.08
N ALA A 160 -16.35 7.30 3.11
CA ALA A 160 -17.15 6.39 2.30
C ALA A 160 -18.64 6.44 2.66
N ILE A 161 -18.99 6.43 3.95
CA ILE A 161 -20.37 6.53 4.46
C ILE A 161 -21.02 7.84 4.02
N SER A 162 -20.29 8.95 4.01
CA SER A 162 -20.84 10.24 3.55
C SER A 162 -21.44 10.18 2.15
N ARG A 163 -20.97 9.27 1.28
CA ARG A 163 -21.51 9.09 -0.08
C ARG A 163 -22.86 8.41 -0.12
N VAL A 164 -23.16 7.58 0.88
CA VAL A 164 -24.47 6.96 1.04
C VAL A 164 -25.44 7.98 1.66
N ASP A 165 -25.00 8.70 2.69
CA ASP A 165 -25.82 9.71 3.40
C ASP A 165 -26.24 10.88 2.50
N ASP A 166 -25.35 11.27 1.59
CA ASP A 166 -25.60 12.32 0.60
C ASP A 166 -26.37 11.80 -0.64
N TYR A 167 -26.69 10.51 -0.73
CA TYR A 167 -27.36 9.86 -1.87
C TYR A 167 -26.60 9.90 -3.21
N TRP A 168 -25.28 10.16 -3.18
CA TRP A 168 -24.46 10.17 -4.41
C TRP A 168 -24.09 8.77 -4.90
N HIS A 169 -24.18 7.76 -4.04
CA HIS A 169 -23.81 6.39 -4.33
C HIS A 169 -24.69 5.40 -3.58
N HIS A 170 -24.92 4.23 -4.19
CA HIS A 170 -25.51 3.11 -3.47
C HIS A 170 -24.45 2.48 -2.55
N TRP A 171 -24.89 1.82 -1.48
CA TRP A 171 -23.96 1.16 -0.55
C TRP A 171 -23.06 0.13 -1.24
N GLN A 172 -23.52 -0.56 -2.30
CA GLN A 172 -22.69 -1.51 -3.06
C GLN A 172 -21.54 -0.80 -3.79
N ASP A 173 -21.79 0.41 -4.32
CA ASP A 173 -20.78 1.20 -5.01
C ASP A 173 -19.66 1.61 -4.04
N VAL A 174 -20.06 1.95 -2.81
CA VAL A 174 -19.17 2.35 -1.73
C VAL A 174 -18.34 1.15 -1.23
N PHE A 175 -18.99 0.01 -1.00
CA PHE A 175 -18.31 -1.22 -0.59
C PHE A 175 -17.30 -1.70 -1.64
N ALA A 176 -17.72 -1.79 -2.91
CA ALA A 176 -16.84 -2.20 -4.00
C ALA A 176 -15.66 -1.24 -4.21
N GLY A 177 -15.92 0.07 -4.08
CA GLY A 177 -14.86 1.09 -4.12
C GLY A 177 -13.84 0.89 -3.01
N GLY A 178 -14.29 0.70 -1.77
CA GLY A 178 -13.40 0.48 -0.62
C GLY A 178 -12.59 -0.81 -0.74
N PHE A 179 -13.24 -1.89 -1.20
CA PHE A 179 -12.58 -3.17 -1.47
C PHE A 179 -11.50 -3.04 -2.54
N LEU A 180 -11.79 -2.37 -3.66
CA LEU A 180 -10.82 -2.09 -4.71
C LEU A 180 -9.62 -1.31 -4.17
N GLY A 181 -9.86 -0.24 -3.43
CA GLY A 181 -8.81 0.59 -2.83
C GLY A 181 -7.92 -0.19 -1.86
N LEU A 182 -8.51 -1.01 -0.99
CA LEU A 182 -7.76 -1.86 -0.05
C LEU A 182 -6.89 -2.90 -0.76
N ILE A 183 -7.41 -3.54 -1.81
CA ILE A 183 -6.64 -4.52 -2.60
C ILE A 183 -5.43 -3.82 -3.22
N VAL A 184 -5.63 -2.72 -3.93
CA VAL A 184 -4.55 -1.99 -4.59
C VAL A 184 -3.54 -1.49 -3.57
N ALA A 185 -3.98 -0.93 -2.45
CA ALA A 185 -3.10 -0.52 -1.34
C ALA A 185 -2.24 -1.68 -0.82
N SER A 186 -2.83 -2.86 -0.66
CA SER A 186 -2.13 -4.05 -0.17
C SER A 186 -1.05 -4.50 -1.15
N PHE A 187 -1.37 -4.59 -2.44
CA PHE A 187 -0.39 -4.93 -3.49
C PHE A 187 0.74 -3.90 -3.57
N CYS A 188 0.41 -2.61 -3.58
CA CYS A 188 1.41 -1.55 -3.63
C CYS A 188 2.28 -1.53 -2.38
N TYR A 189 1.72 -1.77 -1.19
CA TYR A 189 2.53 -1.88 0.04
C TYR A 189 3.51 -3.06 -0.05
N LEU A 190 3.03 -4.25 -0.41
CA LEU A 190 3.84 -5.46 -0.49
C LEU A 190 4.93 -5.40 -1.58
N GLN A 191 4.78 -4.53 -2.58
CA GLN A 191 5.80 -4.28 -3.59
C GLN A 191 7.05 -3.60 -3.00
N PHE A 192 6.89 -2.77 -1.96
CA PHE A 192 7.97 -1.95 -1.39
C PHE A 192 8.39 -2.39 0.03
N PHE A 193 7.50 -3.07 0.75
CA PHE A 193 7.69 -3.47 2.15
C PHE A 193 7.33 -4.94 2.37
N PRO A 194 8.05 -5.64 3.28
CA PRO A 194 7.65 -6.97 3.70
C PRO A 194 6.29 -6.94 4.45
N PRO A 195 5.61 -8.10 4.54
CA PRO A 195 4.40 -8.23 5.34
C PRO A 195 4.62 -7.75 6.80
N PRO A 196 3.67 -7.05 7.44
CA PRO A 196 3.85 -6.47 8.77
C PRO A 196 4.07 -7.48 9.91
N TYR A 197 3.75 -8.75 9.68
CA TYR A 197 4.00 -9.85 10.62
C TYR A 197 5.41 -10.46 10.49
N ASP A 198 6.17 -10.09 9.45
CA ASP A 198 7.55 -10.52 9.29
C ASP A 198 8.45 -9.86 10.35
N ALA A 199 9.47 -10.57 10.82
CA ALA A 199 10.48 -10.07 11.75
C ALA A 199 11.16 -8.79 11.22
N ASN A 200 11.33 -8.71 9.90
CA ASN A 200 11.92 -7.57 9.21
C ASN A 200 10.90 -6.59 8.60
N GLY A 201 9.59 -6.75 8.88
CA GLY A 201 8.51 -5.90 8.35
C GLY A 201 8.59 -4.42 8.74
N TRP A 202 9.54 -4.06 9.60
CA TRP A 202 9.87 -2.68 9.91
C TRP A 202 10.69 -1.98 8.81
N TRP A 203 11.43 -2.72 7.97
CA TRP A 203 12.35 -2.15 6.98
C TRP A 203 11.84 -2.32 5.55
N PRO A 204 12.05 -1.34 4.66
CA PRO A 204 11.72 -1.48 3.24
C PRO A 204 12.68 -2.49 2.56
N HIS A 205 12.21 -3.14 1.48
CA HIS A 205 13.02 -4.10 0.72
C HIS A 205 14.34 -3.50 0.22
N ALA A 206 14.32 -2.26 -0.27
CA ALA A 206 15.51 -1.55 -0.75
C ALA A 206 16.60 -1.40 0.33
N TYR A 207 16.20 -1.20 1.60
CA TYR A 207 17.16 -1.09 2.71
C TYR A 207 17.76 -2.45 3.07
N LEU A 208 16.94 -3.50 3.08
CA LEU A 208 17.41 -4.86 3.32
C LEU A 208 18.41 -5.31 2.24
N GLN A 209 18.13 -5.00 0.97
CA GLN A 209 19.04 -5.28 -0.14
C GLN A 209 20.36 -4.51 0.00
N ALA A 210 20.29 -3.21 0.32
CA ALA A 210 21.50 -2.39 0.49
C ALA A 210 22.41 -2.92 1.62
N ILE A 211 21.83 -3.40 2.73
CA ILE A 211 22.61 -4.04 3.80
C ILE A 211 23.24 -5.35 3.30
N ALA A 212 22.47 -6.20 2.60
CA ALA A 212 22.98 -7.46 2.07
C ALA A 212 24.16 -7.25 1.11
N ASP A 213 24.05 -6.25 0.22
CA ASP A 213 25.10 -5.90 -0.74
C ASP A 213 26.37 -5.38 -0.04
N LEU A 214 26.21 -4.57 1.02
CA LEU A 214 27.33 -4.10 1.85
C LEU A 214 28.04 -5.26 2.58
N CYS A 215 27.27 -6.19 3.14
CA CYS A 215 27.83 -7.38 3.80
C CYS A 215 28.60 -8.27 2.82
N HIS A 216 28.03 -8.50 1.63
CA HIS A 216 28.66 -9.31 0.59
C HIS A 216 29.96 -8.68 0.07
N ASN A 217 29.95 -7.37 -0.24
CA ASN A 217 31.16 -6.66 -0.68
C ASN A 217 32.21 -6.57 0.44
N GLY A 218 31.78 -6.42 1.70
CA GLY A 218 32.65 -6.49 2.86
C GLY A 218 33.39 -7.82 2.94
N GLN A 219 32.68 -8.95 2.78
CA GLN A 219 33.29 -10.28 2.76
C GLN A 219 34.29 -10.45 1.61
N ILE A 220 33.97 -9.98 0.40
CA ILE A 220 34.90 -10.01 -0.75
C ILE A 220 36.16 -9.19 -0.46
N SER A 221 36.03 -8.01 0.14
CA SER A 221 37.16 -7.14 0.47
C SER A 221 38.09 -7.77 1.53
N VAL A 222 37.51 -8.47 2.52
CA VAL A 222 38.30 -9.22 3.52
C VAL A 222 39.02 -10.39 2.85
N MET A 223 38.33 -11.17 2.02
CA MET A 223 38.93 -12.33 1.35
C MET A 223 40.05 -11.94 0.37
N THR A 224 39.91 -10.82 -0.35
CA THR A 224 40.97 -10.27 -1.24
C THR A 224 42.15 -9.70 -0.46
N ASN A 225 41.91 -9.01 0.66
CA ASN A 225 42.99 -8.55 1.53
C ASN A 225 43.74 -9.70 2.21
N THR A 226 43.05 -10.77 2.63
CA THR A 226 43.69 -11.99 3.16
C THR A 226 44.54 -12.69 2.08
N PHE A 227 44.13 -12.63 0.81
CA PHE A 227 44.92 -13.19 -0.29
C PHE A 227 46.15 -12.34 -0.63
N ASN A 228 46.06 -11.02 -0.47
CA ASN A 228 47.17 -10.07 -0.68
C ASN A 228 48.13 -9.99 0.52
N SER A 229 47.71 -10.36 1.73
CA SER A 229 48.56 -10.44 2.92
C SER A 229 49.25 -11.80 3.04
N ARG A 230 50.06 -12.18 2.05
CA ARG A 230 51.13 -13.18 2.26
C ARG A 230 52.43 -12.43 2.55
N PRO A 231 53.04 -12.53 3.74
CA PRO A 231 54.34 -11.92 3.99
C PRO A 231 55.47 -12.71 3.30
N LEU A 232 56.49 -11.97 2.85
CA LEU A 232 57.82 -12.45 2.43
C LEU A 232 58.52 -13.28 3.53
N GLU A 233 59.12 -14.41 3.13
CA GLU A 233 60.49 -14.93 3.41
C GLU A 233 61.21 -14.51 4.73
N ILE A 234 61.78 -15.35 5.62
CA ILE A 234 62.81 -16.43 5.63
C ILE A 234 62.85 -16.95 7.11
N GLU A 235 63.01 -18.22 7.51
CA GLU A 235 64.27 -18.96 7.70
C GLU A 235 64.01 -20.39 8.24
N THR A 236 64.94 -21.29 7.92
CA THR A 236 65.01 -22.74 8.16
C THR A 236 65.14 -23.22 9.61
N VAL A 237 64.43 -24.29 10.01
CA VAL A 237 64.90 -25.31 10.97
C VAL A 237 64.37 -26.71 10.58
N TYR A 238 65.26 -27.70 10.65
CA TYR A 238 65.22 -29.07 10.14
C TYR A 238 64.67 -30.12 11.15
N VAL A 239 64.23 -31.30 10.63
CA VAL A 239 64.21 -32.66 11.26
C VAL A 239 63.07 -32.90 12.29
N SER A 240 62.27 -33.98 12.32
CA SER A 240 62.40 -35.40 11.91
C SER A 240 61.04 -36.14 11.87
N SER A 241 60.94 -37.13 10.96
CA SER A 241 60.43 -38.51 11.18
C SER A 241 58.94 -38.86 11.42
N ASN A 242 58.33 -39.39 10.35
CA ASN A 242 57.80 -40.76 10.16
C ASN A 242 56.49 -41.28 10.84
N VAL A 243 55.59 -41.75 9.96
CA VAL A 243 54.80 -43.03 9.96
C VAL A 243 53.26 -42.99 10.09
N HIS A 244 52.63 -43.35 8.96
CA HIS A 244 51.40 -44.15 8.70
C HIS A 244 49.98 -43.63 9.03
N GLY A 245 49.22 -43.40 7.94
CA GLY A 245 48.05 -44.23 7.58
C GLY A 245 46.70 -43.90 8.22
N GLY A 246 45.79 -43.31 7.44
CA GLY A 246 44.35 -43.32 7.76
C GLY A 246 43.55 -42.28 6.98
N MET A 247 42.98 -42.66 5.84
CA MET A 247 41.89 -41.90 5.20
C MET A 247 40.66 -41.97 6.11
N ASN A 248 40.12 -40.82 6.51
CA ASN A 248 38.69 -40.66 6.76
C ASN A 248 38.26 -39.23 6.41
N MET A 249 37.27 -39.19 5.53
CA MET A 249 36.61 -38.02 4.96
C MET A 249 35.43 -37.67 5.87
N SER A 250 35.36 -36.45 6.38
CA SER A 250 34.14 -35.90 7.00
C SER A 250 34.17 -34.37 6.94
N ASP A 251 33.41 -33.84 6.00
CA ASP A 251 33.09 -32.43 5.83
C ASP A 251 32.65 -31.78 7.15
N THR A 252 33.29 -30.67 7.52
CA THR A 252 32.69 -29.71 8.46
C THR A 252 32.37 -28.45 7.67
N SER A 253 31.07 -28.23 7.47
CA SER A 253 30.49 -27.37 6.45
C SER A 253 30.64 -25.87 6.77
N PRO A 254 30.91 -25.00 5.78
CA PRO A 254 30.99 -23.53 5.92
C PRO A 254 29.65 -22.85 6.31
N VAL A 255 28.59 -23.63 6.53
CA VAL A 255 27.26 -23.16 6.91
C VAL A 255 27.19 -22.69 8.37
N LEU A 256 28.03 -23.25 9.25
CA LEU A 256 28.03 -22.87 10.67
C LEU A 256 28.60 -21.44 10.89
N ASP A 257 29.62 -21.06 10.11
CA ASP A 257 30.22 -19.72 10.15
C ASP A 257 29.28 -18.64 9.60
N ILE A 258 28.40 -19.01 8.64
CA ILE A 258 27.39 -18.08 8.09
C ILE A 258 26.34 -17.72 9.14
N MET A 259 25.95 -18.67 10.00
CA MET A 259 24.98 -18.43 11.07
C MET A 259 25.53 -17.58 12.22
N GLU A 260 26.84 -17.63 12.49
CA GLU A 260 27.48 -16.78 13.50
C GLU A 260 27.81 -15.38 12.97
N ALA A 261 28.18 -15.24 11.70
CA ALA A 261 28.39 -13.94 11.06
C ALA A 261 27.10 -13.10 10.97
N GLY A 262 25.96 -13.75 10.67
CA GLY A 262 24.66 -13.09 10.65
C GLY A 262 24.23 -12.53 12.01
N ARG A 263 24.69 -13.13 13.11
CA ARG A 263 24.35 -12.70 14.48
C ARG A 263 25.15 -11.49 14.94
N ARG A 264 26.35 -11.25 14.39
CA ARG A 264 27.19 -10.07 14.69
C ARG A 264 26.79 -8.80 13.94
N CYS A 265 26.05 -8.90 12.83
CA CYS A 265 25.52 -7.74 12.12
C CYS A 265 24.23 -7.15 12.74
N GLN A 266 23.69 -7.80 13.77
CA GLN A 266 22.43 -7.41 14.43
C GLN A 266 22.60 -6.77 15.82
N SER A 267 23.82 -6.65 16.35
CA SER A 267 24.11 -5.97 17.63
C SER A 267 24.48 -4.50 17.44
#